data_AF-A0A1W9YQ62-F1
#
_entry.id   AF-A0A1W9YQ62-F1
#
_cell.length_a   1.000
_cell.length_b   1.000
_cell.length_c   1.000
_cell.angle_alpha   90.00
_cell.angle_beta   90.00
_cell.angle_gamma   90.00
#
_symmetry.space_group_name_H-M   'P 1'
#
loop_
_entity.id
_entity.type
_entity.pdbx_description
1 polymer ?
#
loop_
_entity_poly.entity_id
_entity_poly.type
_entity_poly.pdbx_seq_one_letter_code
_entity_poly.pdbx_strand_id
1 'polypeptide(L)'
;MRLVKQAEMLTLPPGTLFAELQQQWCFQDLAIKGETIIRDRKPSGFWEHSIAWPESDDETGTPFDRLDIMWNDPTASYPIETAPTRHDCREPETRYLVLEAADIDYLISVIRPGEQQ
;
A
#
# COMPACT_ATOMS: atom_id res chain seq x y z
N MET A 1 15.51 1.05 4.07
CA MET A 1 14.74 0.83 2.81
C MET A 1 15.63 0.14 1.79
N ARG A 2 15.05 -0.55 0.79
CA ARG A 2 15.81 -1.14 -0.34
C ARG A 2 14.97 -1.28 -1.61
N LEU A 3 15.63 -1.36 -2.76
CA LEU A 3 14.97 -1.67 -4.04
C LEU A 3 15.00 -3.18 -4.31
N VAL A 4 13.84 -3.76 -4.61
CA VAL A 4 13.70 -5.17 -5.00
C VAL A 4 13.10 -5.29 -6.39
N LYS A 5 13.36 -6.41 -7.07
CA LYS A 5 12.64 -6.77 -8.31
C LYS A 5 11.36 -7.54 -8.00
N GLN A 6 10.46 -7.63 -8.98
CA GLN A 6 9.21 -8.37 -8.88
C GLN A 6 9.36 -9.79 -8.29
N ALA A 7 10.33 -10.57 -8.76
CA ALA A 7 10.50 -11.95 -8.30
C ALA A 7 10.75 -12.05 -6.79
N GLU A 8 11.46 -11.08 -6.23
CA GLU A 8 11.68 -10.98 -4.79
C GLU A 8 10.45 -10.40 -4.06
N MET A 9 9.80 -9.37 -4.62
CA MET A 9 8.57 -8.81 -4.04
C MET A 9 7.50 -9.89 -3.82
N LEU A 10 7.37 -10.85 -4.76
CA LEU A 10 6.42 -11.96 -4.65
C LEU A 10 6.71 -12.92 -3.50
N THR A 11 7.95 -12.99 -3.01
CA THR A 11 8.36 -13.85 -1.89
C THR A 11 8.33 -13.14 -0.55
N LEU A 12 8.17 -11.81 -0.53
CA LEU A 12 8.05 -11.05 0.72
C LEU A 12 6.73 -11.35 1.43
N PRO A 13 6.72 -11.33 2.78
CA PRO A 13 5.53 -11.63 3.56
C PRO A 13 4.44 -10.56 3.39
N PRO A 14 3.16 -10.91 3.62
CA PRO A 14 2.10 -9.92 3.82
C PRO A 14 2.48 -8.93 4.94
N GLY A 15 1.98 -7.71 4.86
CA GLY A 15 2.35 -6.59 5.75
C GLY A 15 3.58 -5.79 5.28
N THR A 16 4.24 -6.19 4.19
CA THR A 16 5.38 -5.43 3.64
C THR A 16 4.90 -4.08 3.09
N LEU A 17 5.42 -2.97 3.64
CA LEU A 17 5.17 -1.63 3.14
C LEU A 17 6.08 -1.35 1.93
N PHE A 18 5.48 -0.95 0.81
CA PHE A 18 6.22 -0.76 -0.43
C PHE A 18 5.68 0.41 -1.26
N ALA A 19 6.45 0.84 -2.25
CA ALA A 19 6.00 1.68 -3.36
C ALA A 19 6.56 1.15 -4.69
N GLU A 20 5.72 1.05 -5.72
CA GLU A 20 6.15 0.65 -7.05
C GLU A 20 6.88 1.78 -7.78
N LEU A 21 8.00 1.49 -8.45
CA LEU A 21 8.70 2.44 -9.29
C LEU A 21 7.98 2.61 -10.65
N GLN A 22 7.42 3.79 -10.92
CA GLN A 22 6.79 4.12 -12.20
C GLN A 22 7.81 4.54 -13.25
N GLN A 23 8.79 5.33 -12.84
CA GLN A 23 9.88 5.83 -13.67
C GLN A 23 11.13 5.95 -12.79
N GLN A 24 12.30 6.16 -13.38
CA GLN A 24 13.53 6.29 -12.60
C GLN A 24 13.37 7.41 -11.55
N TRP A 25 13.48 7.03 -10.27
CA TRP A 25 13.29 7.90 -9.09
C TRP A 25 11.87 8.44 -8.87
N CYS A 26 10.86 7.92 -9.58
CA CYS A 26 9.46 8.27 -9.39
C CYS A 26 8.70 7.03 -8.89
N PHE A 27 8.22 7.09 -7.66
CA PHE A 27 7.51 6.00 -6.98
C PHE A 27 6.01 6.32 -6.93
N GLN A 28 5.16 5.29 -7.02
CA GLN A 28 3.74 5.41 -6.68
C GLN A 28 3.56 5.69 -5.19
N ASP A 29 2.31 5.87 -4.78
CA ASP A 29 1.91 5.92 -3.39
C ASP A 29 2.32 4.65 -2.63
N LEU A 30 2.49 4.80 -1.32
CA LEU A 30 2.76 3.68 -0.44
C LEU A 30 1.55 2.74 -0.40
N ALA A 31 1.82 1.45 -0.46
CA ALA A 31 0.84 0.38 -0.31
C ALA A 31 1.38 -0.72 0.58
N ILE A 32 0.48 -1.51 1.15
CA ILE A 32 0.80 -2.66 1.97
C ILE A 32 0.60 -3.91 1.14
N LYS A 33 1.62 -4.74 1.03
CA LYS A 33 1.52 -6.05 0.38
C LYS A 33 0.64 -6.95 1.23
N GLY A 34 -0.42 -7.49 0.65
CA GLY A 34 -1.25 -8.57 1.18
C GLY A 34 -0.75 -9.95 0.75
N GLU A 35 -1.67 -10.90 0.66
CA GLU A 35 -1.37 -12.29 0.33
C GLU A 35 -0.85 -12.44 -1.12
N THR A 36 0.16 -13.28 -1.29
CA THR A 36 0.65 -13.65 -2.63
C THR A 36 -0.36 -14.55 -3.32
N ILE A 37 -0.72 -14.20 -4.55
CA ILE A 37 -1.65 -14.97 -5.38
C ILE A 37 -0.87 -16.06 -6.10
N ILE A 38 -1.30 -17.31 -5.92
CA ILE A 38 -0.70 -18.50 -6.55
C ILE A 38 -1.60 -18.98 -7.69
N ARG A 39 -1.03 -19.10 -8.90
CA ARG A 39 -1.67 -19.70 -10.08
C ARG A 39 -0.75 -20.75 -10.69
N ASP A 40 -1.30 -21.90 -11.05
CA ASP A 40 -0.52 -23.02 -11.63
C ASP A 40 0.74 -23.39 -10.81
N ARG A 41 0.60 -23.36 -9.47
CA ARG A 41 1.67 -23.60 -8.49
C ARG A 41 2.84 -22.61 -8.54
N LYS A 42 2.63 -21.41 -9.11
CA LYS A 42 3.63 -20.34 -9.17
C LYS A 42 3.04 -19.02 -8.65
N PRO A 43 3.84 -18.16 -7.99
CA PRO A 43 3.44 -16.79 -7.69
C PRO A 43 3.12 -16.03 -8.99
N SER A 44 1.93 -15.43 -9.05
CA SER A 44 1.46 -14.68 -10.22
C SER A 44 1.10 -13.23 -9.92
N GLY A 45 1.18 -12.81 -8.66
CA GLY A 45 0.74 -11.49 -8.20
C GLY A 45 0.56 -11.48 -6.68
N PHE A 46 0.00 -10.40 -6.15
CA PHE A 46 -0.40 -10.30 -4.75
C PHE A 46 -1.59 -9.36 -4.61
N TRP A 47 -2.30 -9.45 -3.49
CA TRP A 47 -3.21 -8.38 -3.08
C TRP A 47 -2.41 -7.22 -2.53
N GLU A 48 -2.75 -5.99 -2.84
CA GLU A 48 -2.18 -4.80 -2.24
C GLU A 48 -3.29 -4.02 -1.53
N HIS A 49 -2.94 -3.30 -0.46
CA HIS A 49 -3.86 -2.44 0.26
C HIS A 49 -3.33 -1.02 0.18
N SER A 50 -4.04 -0.15 -0.52
CA SER A 50 -3.75 1.27 -0.53
C SER A 50 -4.10 1.88 0.83
N ILE A 51 -3.29 2.84 1.29
CA ILE A 51 -3.48 3.55 2.57
C ILE A 51 -4.19 4.90 2.39
N ALA A 52 -4.69 5.18 1.18
CA ALA A 52 -5.30 6.46 0.82
C ALA A 52 -6.80 6.36 0.53
N TRP A 53 -7.45 5.25 0.92
CA TRP A 53 -8.90 5.08 0.77
C TRP A 53 -9.63 5.31 2.09
N PRO A 54 -10.68 6.16 2.11
CA PRO A 54 -11.56 6.25 3.26
C PRO A 54 -12.36 4.94 3.41
N GLU A 55 -12.71 4.62 4.64
CA GLU A 55 -13.60 3.53 4.99
C GLU A 55 -14.93 3.59 4.23
N SER A 56 -15.51 2.44 3.95
CA SER A 56 -16.81 2.29 3.31
C SER A 56 -17.62 1.19 4.00
N ASP A 57 -18.91 1.45 4.19
CA ASP A 57 -19.78 0.56 4.97
C ASP A 57 -20.35 -0.56 4.07
N ASP A 58 -19.50 -1.19 3.24
CA ASP A 58 -19.84 -2.21 2.22
C ASP A 58 -20.82 -1.75 1.11
N GLU A 59 -21.24 -0.48 1.11
CA GLU A 59 -22.07 0.10 0.07
C GLU A 59 -21.22 0.55 -1.14
N THR A 60 -21.55 0.03 -2.32
CA THR A 60 -20.84 0.38 -3.56
C THR A 60 -21.00 1.88 -3.85
N GLY A 61 -19.88 2.60 -3.94
CA GLY A 61 -19.85 4.04 -4.23
C GLY A 61 -19.53 4.92 -3.02
N THR A 62 -19.75 4.44 -1.80
CA THR A 62 -19.50 5.18 -0.56
C THR A 62 -18.07 5.74 -0.41
N PRO A 63 -16.99 5.05 -0.82
CA PRO A 63 -15.66 5.65 -0.76
C PRO A 63 -15.54 6.91 -1.63
N PHE A 64 -16.16 6.92 -2.82
CA PHE A 64 -16.13 8.08 -3.71
C PHE A 64 -16.96 9.24 -3.16
N ASP A 65 -18.14 8.95 -2.61
CA ASP A 65 -18.96 9.98 -1.97
C ASP A 65 -18.21 10.63 -0.79
N ARG A 66 -17.50 9.84 0.03
CA ARG A 66 -16.67 10.35 1.14
C ARG A 66 -15.50 11.20 0.63
N LEU A 67 -14.85 10.81 -0.46
CA LEU A 67 -13.82 11.62 -1.12
C LEU A 67 -14.39 12.94 -1.64
N ASP A 68 -15.56 12.93 -2.26
CA ASP A 68 -16.25 14.13 -2.74
C ASP A 68 -16.63 15.05 -1.57
N ILE A 69 -17.07 14.49 -0.44
CA ILE A 69 -17.32 15.28 0.78
C ILE A 69 -16.02 15.91 1.27
N MET A 70 -14.92 15.17 1.40
CA MET A 70 -13.62 15.70 1.81
C MET A 70 -13.08 16.77 0.85
N TRP A 71 -13.37 16.65 -0.44
CA TRP A 71 -12.99 17.65 -1.44
C TRP A 71 -13.74 18.98 -1.25
N ASN A 72 -15.01 18.92 -0.85
CA ASN A 72 -15.87 20.09 -0.70
C ASN A 72 -15.92 20.65 0.73
N ASP A 73 -15.59 19.85 1.74
CA ASP A 73 -15.56 20.22 3.15
C ASP A 73 -14.19 19.86 3.78
N PRO A 74 -13.31 20.85 4.04
CA PRO A 74 -11.98 20.61 4.61
C PRO A 74 -12.01 20.15 6.08
N THR A 75 -13.17 20.16 6.72
CA THR A 75 -13.35 19.64 8.09
C THR A 75 -13.77 18.18 8.11
N ALA A 76 -14.23 17.63 6.98
CA ALA A 76 -14.58 16.24 6.87
C ALA A 76 -13.33 15.35 6.93
N SER A 77 -13.42 14.29 7.72
CA SER A 77 -12.37 13.29 7.88
C SER A 77 -13.00 11.94 8.13
N TYR A 78 -12.49 10.93 7.43
CA TYR A 78 -12.95 9.55 7.55
C TYR A 78 -11.76 8.64 7.90
N PRO A 79 -11.97 7.57 8.68
CA PRO A 79 -10.94 6.55 8.90
C PRO A 79 -10.47 5.95 7.57
N ILE A 80 -9.24 5.42 7.56
CA ILE A 80 -8.70 4.67 6.42
C ILE A 80 -9.28 3.24 6.46
N GLU A 81 -9.59 2.67 5.31
CA GLU A 81 -9.88 1.25 5.14
C GLU A 81 -8.85 0.57 4.26
N THR A 82 -8.65 -0.72 4.51
CA THR A 82 -7.90 -1.59 3.60
C THR A 82 -8.77 -1.91 2.39
N ALA A 83 -8.58 -1.20 1.27
CA ALA A 83 -9.18 -1.53 -0.01
C ALA A 83 -8.25 -2.48 -0.80
N PRO A 84 -8.46 -3.82 -0.78
CA PRO A 84 -7.59 -4.74 -1.49
C PRO A 84 -7.76 -4.60 -3.01
N THR A 85 -6.70 -4.23 -3.70
CA THR A 85 -6.61 -4.31 -5.16
C THR A 85 -5.68 -5.45 -5.56
N ARG A 86 -5.92 -6.02 -6.73
CA ARG A 86 -5.08 -7.10 -7.25
C ARG A 86 -3.90 -6.52 -8.01
N HIS A 87 -2.69 -6.83 -7.56
CA HIS A 87 -1.46 -6.53 -8.29
C HIS A 87 -1.04 -7.71 -9.16
N ASP A 88 -1.12 -7.53 -10.48
CA ASP A 88 -0.92 -8.62 -11.45
C ASP A 88 0.54 -8.90 -11.81
N CYS A 89 1.50 -8.10 -11.33
CA CYS A 89 2.94 -8.33 -11.52
C CYS A 89 3.31 -8.71 -12.97
N ARG A 90 2.85 -7.92 -13.96
CA ARG A 90 2.97 -8.27 -15.38
C ARG A 90 4.37 -8.04 -15.95
N GLU A 91 5.13 -7.13 -15.36
CA GLU A 91 6.43 -6.70 -15.87
C GLU A 91 7.59 -7.14 -14.96
N PRO A 92 8.36 -8.17 -15.32
CA PRO A 92 9.37 -8.77 -14.44
C PRO A 92 10.47 -7.81 -13.95
N GLU A 93 10.71 -6.75 -14.72
CA GLU A 93 11.71 -5.72 -14.42
C GLU A 93 11.15 -4.58 -13.55
N THR A 94 9.87 -4.61 -13.17
CA THR A 94 9.30 -3.69 -12.19
C THR A 94 10.10 -3.78 -10.89
N ARG A 95 10.43 -2.61 -10.36
CA ARG A 95 11.15 -2.43 -9.11
C ARG A 95 10.23 -1.85 -8.06
N TYR A 96 10.44 -2.27 -6.82
CA TYR A 96 9.66 -1.84 -5.67
C TYR A 96 10.63 -1.28 -4.63
N LEU A 97 10.32 -0.11 -4.09
CA LEU A 97 10.96 0.40 -2.88
C LEU A 97 10.28 -0.25 -1.69
N VAL A 98 11.01 -1.05 -0.93
CA VAL A 98 10.52 -1.71 0.27
C VAL A 98 11.02 -0.93 1.49
N LEU A 99 10.08 -0.61 2.38
CA LEU A 99 10.36 -0.05 3.69
C LEU A 99 10.52 -1.21 4.67
N GLU A 100 11.70 -1.30 5.27
CA GLU A 100 12.04 -2.30 6.26
C GLU A 100 11.51 -1.89 7.63
N ALA A 101 11.47 -2.83 8.58
CA ALA A 101 10.95 -2.59 9.93
C ALA A 101 11.52 -1.33 10.59
N ALA A 102 12.84 -1.13 10.51
CA ALA A 102 13.50 0.05 11.09
C ALA A 102 13.07 1.37 10.43
N ASP A 103 12.71 1.37 9.14
CA ASP A 103 12.18 2.56 8.47
C ASP A 103 10.77 2.87 8.97
N ILE A 104 9.95 1.82 9.17
CA ILE A 104 8.58 1.94 9.70
C ILE A 104 8.62 2.46 11.14
N ASP A 105 9.48 1.90 11.99
CA ASP A 105 9.67 2.34 13.38
C ASP A 105 10.06 3.83 13.44
N TYR A 106 10.99 4.23 12.56
CA TYR A 106 11.37 5.63 12.42
C TYR A 106 10.18 6.51 12.01
N LEU A 107 9.41 6.12 10.99
CA LEU A 107 8.23 6.88 10.55
C LEU A 107 7.20 7.02 11.68
N ILE A 108 6.90 5.95 12.41
CA ILE A 108 6.00 5.97 13.55
C ILE A 108 6.51 6.94 14.63
N SER A 109 7.81 6.91 14.94
CA SER A 109 8.40 7.80 15.93
C SER A 109 8.28 9.29 15.56
N VAL A 110 8.33 9.59 14.26
CA VAL A 110 8.17 10.96 13.73
C VAL A 110 6.71 11.40 13.76
N ILE A 111 5.77 10.50 13.42
CA ILE A 111 4.33 10.79 13.36
C ILE A 111 3.71 10.90 14.77
N ARG A 112 4.26 10.18 15.75
CA ARG A 112 3.75 10.15 17.13
C ARG A 112 4.81 10.63 18.14
N PRO A 113 5.22 11.90 18.09
CA PRO A 113 6.23 12.44 18.99
C PRO A 113 5.65 12.57 20.41
N GLY A 114 5.81 11.54 21.24
CA GLY A 114 5.41 11.57 22.66
C GLY A 114 4.82 10.28 23.24
N GLU A 115 4.47 9.30 22.40
CA GLU A 115 3.96 8.00 22.86
C GLU A 115 5.07 7.00 23.26
N GLN A 116 6.34 7.41 23.19
CA GLN A 116 7.47 6.66 23.73
C GLN A 116 7.60 6.93 25.25
N GLN A 117 6.77 6.30 26.06
CA GLN A 117 6.95 6.18 27.52
C GLN A 117 6.71 4.74 27.97
#